data_AF-A0AAU7H3D8-F1
#
_entry.id   AF-A0AAU7H3D8-F1
#
_cell.length_a   1.000
_cell.length_b   1.000
_cell.length_c   1.000
_cell.angle_alpha   90.00
_cell.angle_beta   90.00
_cell.angle_gamma   90.00
#
_symmetry.space_group_name_H-M   'P 1'
#
loop_
_entity.id
_entity.type
_entity.pdbx_description
1 polymer ?
#
loop_
_entity_poly.entity_id
_entity_poly.type
_entity_poly.pdbx_seq_one_letter_code
_entity_poly.pdbx_strand_id
1 'polypeptide(L)'
;MLICIADSEYFNIALKAYINEPNSKPLDIKEILCYPFSGQSEMFYTFFATDAGARLSTILIDYSSVSIEVLQVALSLKSFNPLIRIFIFAKSGYPLSELERSLAIVLGAEFITSFAGLSAALARGPRLTSPPADKLYIAIPDSYNLTRKETFLISLLMGGMPLCHVASTMQLTIKRVYYYRSRVLSKLAVKNNVELMNKVQGMVLRHYRQETGHEIVSLR
;
A
#
# COMPACT_ATOMS: atom_id res chain seq x y z
N MET A 1 -2.16 15.66 5.00
CA MET A 1 -1.54 15.84 3.67
C MET A 1 -1.98 14.72 2.75
N LEU A 2 -2.28 15.04 1.49
CA LEU A 2 -2.57 14.10 0.42
C LEU A 2 -1.40 14.06 -0.57
N ILE A 3 -0.98 12.87 -0.95
CA ILE A 3 -0.09 12.67 -2.09
C ILE A 3 -0.92 12.14 -3.25
N CYS A 4 -0.74 12.71 -4.43
CA CYS A 4 -1.28 12.22 -5.69
C CYS A 4 -0.13 11.68 -6.54
N ILE A 5 -0.24 10.42 -6.98
CA ILE A 5 0.71 9.77 -7.88
C ILE A 5 0.00 9.66 -9.23
N ALA A 6 0.35 10.55 -10.16
CA ALA A 6 -0.27 10.63 -11.47
C ALA A 6 0.69 11.30 -12.47
N ASP A 7 0.80 10.71 -13.66
CA ASP A 7 1.58 11.29 -14.77
C ASP A 7 0.82 12.40 -15.51
N SER A 8 -0.50 12.48 -15.35
CA SER A 8 -1.33 13.48 -16.01
C SER A 8 -1.34 14.81 -15.26
N GLU A 9 -0.76 15.85 -15.85
CA GLU A 9 -0.83 17.21 -15.32
C GLU A 9 -2.27 17.72 -15.25
N TYR A 10 -3.11 17.39 -16.24
CA TYR A 10 -4.53 17.73 -16.23
C TYR A 10 -5.26 17.11 -15.04
N PHE A 11 -4.96 15.84 -14.72
CA PHE A 11 -5.52 15.19 -13.53
C PHE A 11 -5.10 15.92 -12.25
N ASN A 12 -3.81 16.27 -12.14
CA ASN A 12 -3.27 16.99 -10.99
C ASN A 12 -3.92 18.37 -10.80
N ILE A 13 -4.11 19.13 -11.89
CA ILE A 13 -4.80 20.43 -11.87
C ILE A 13 -6.26 20.24 -11.44
N ALA A 14 -6.97 19.29 -12.03
CA ALA A 14 -8.38 19.04 -11.74
C ALA A 14 -8.59 18.58 -10.28
N LEU A 15 -7.72 17.73 -9.75
CA LEU A 15 -7.73 17.31 -8.36
C LEU A 15 -7.54 18.49 -7.40
N LYS A 16 -6.55 19.34 -7.67
CA LYS A 16 -6.28 20.54 -6.86
C LYS A 16 -7.44 21.52 -6.90
N ALA A 17 -8.01 21.76 -8.08
CA ALA A 17 -9.18 22.62 -8.23
C ALA A 17 -10.35 22.07 -7.41
N TYR A 18 -10.65 20.77 -7.54
CA TYR A 18 -11.77 20.13 -6.85
C TYR A 18 -11.63 20.14 -5.32
N ILE A 19 -10.45 19.86 -4.78
CA ILE A 19 -10.23 19.86 -3.31
C ILE A 19 -10.25 21.29 -2.74
N ASN A 20 -9.85 22.29 -3.52
CA ASN A 20 -9.85 23.69 -3.10
C ASN A 20 -11.20 24.39 -3.33
N GLU A 21 -12.21 23.70 -3.89
CA GLU A 21 -13.52 24.30 -4.10
C GLU A 21 -14.19 24.64 -2.75
N PRO A 22 -14.76 25.86 -2.59
CA PRO A 22 -15.35 26.31 -1.33
C PRO A 22 -16.51 25.44 -0.81
N ASN A 23 -17.18 24.72 -1.70
CA ASN A 23 -18.32 23.85 -1.40
C ASN A 23 -17.93 22.39 -1.22
N SER A 24 -16.67 22.02 -1.49
CA SER A 24 -16.15 20.75 -1.02
C SER A 24 -16.07 20.87 0.51
N LYS A 25 -16.93 20.12 1.23
CA LYS A 25 -16.90 20.00 2.70
C LYS A 25 -15.47 19.88 3.20
N PRO A 26 -15.12 20.26 4.45
CA PRO A 26 -13.74 20.34 4.88
C PRO A 26 -13.09 18.94 4.83
N LEU A 27 -12.50 18.64 3.68
CA LEU A 27 -11.47 17.65 3.54
C LEU A 27 -10.34 18.24 4.40
N ASP A 28 -9.94 17.55 5.46
CA ASP A 28 -8.80 17.95 6.31
C ASP A 28 -7.45 17.78 5.58
N ILE A 29 -7.46 18.03 4.26
CA ILE A 29 -6.35 17.96 3.35
C ILE A 29 -5.82 19.38 3.20
N LYS A 30 -4.90 19.74 4.09
CA LYS A 30 -4.24 21.06 4.12
C LYS A 30 -3.16 21.24 3.04
N GLU A 31 -2.74 20.14 2.42
CA GLU A 31 -1.60 20.11 1.51
C GLU A 31 -1.77 18.95 0.52
N ILE A 32 -1.54 19.23 -0.76
CA ILE A 32 -1.55 18.26 -1.86
C ILE A 32 -0.19 18.30 -2.56
N LEU A 33 0.51 17.18 -2.55
CA LEU A 33 1.75 16.99 -3.29
C LEU A 33 1.50 16.02 -4.46
N CYS A 34 1.88 16.42 -5.66
CA CYS A 34 1.71 15.59 -6.86
C CYS A 34 3.08 15.08 -7.31
N TYR A 35 3.21 13.76 -7.48
CA TYR A 35 4.42 13.14 -8.01
C TYR A 35 4.07 12.37 -9.29
N PRO A 36 4.91 12.48 -10.34
CA PRO A 36 4.81 11.57 -11.47
C PRO A 36 5.27 10.17 -11.06
N PHE A 37 5.00 9.18 -11.91
CA PHE A 37 5.49 7.82 -11.75
C PHE A 37 7.00 7.76 -11.53
N SER A 38 7.78 8.58 -12.25
CA SER A 38 9.23 8.64 -12.12
C SER A 38 9.73 9.19 -10.77
N GLY A 39 8.86 9.83 -9.99
CA GLY A 39 9.18 10.46 -8.70
C GLY A 39 9.17 9.51 -7.49
N GLN A 40 9.03 8.20 -7.70
CA GLN A 40 8.90 7.21 -6.61
C GLN A 40 10.07 7.18 -5.63
N SER A 41 11.30 7.27 -6.13
CA SER A 41 12.50 7.30 -5.29
C SER A 41 12.51 8.55 -4.41
N GLU A 42 12.16 9.70 -4.98
CA GLU A 42 12.06 10.96 -4.23
C GLU A 42 10.99 10.89 -3.14
N MET A 43 9.80 10.37 -3.46
CA MET A 43 8.75 10.14 -2.47
C MET A 43 9.26 9.27 -1.32
N PHE A 44 9.92 8.16 -1.63
CA PHE A 44 10.48 7.28 -0.63
C PHE A 44 11.39 8.07 0.32
N TYR A 45 12.39 8.79 -0.20
CA TYR A 45 13.29 9.56 0.66
C TYR A 45 12.57 10.66 1.44
N THR A 46 11.70 11.45 0.80
CA THR A 46 11.02 12.57 1.46
C THR A 46 10.17 12.09 2.63
N PHE A 47 9.37 11.04 2.46
CA PHE A 47 8.45 10.61 3.53
C PHE A 47 9.09 9.68 4.55
N PHE A 48 10.25 9.08 4.26
CA PHE A 48 11.02 8.28 5.23
C PHE A 48 12.07 9.08 6.00
N ALA A 49 12.66 10.10 5.39
CA ALA A 49 13.76 10.87 5.97
C ALA A 49 13.32 12.20 6.62
N THR A 50 12.05 12.59 6.47
CA THR A 50 11.54 13.86 7.01
C THR A 50 10.23 13.67 7.77
N ASP A 51 9.83 14.69 8.53
CA ASP A 51 8.55 14.73 9.26
C ASP A 51 7.32 14.79 8.33
N ALA A 52 7.52 14.90 7.01
CA ALA A 52 6.42 14.83 6.05
C ALA A 52 5.64 13.51 6.17
N GLY A 53 6.33 12.40 6.49
CA GLY A 53 5.69 11.10 6.71
C GLY A 53 4.63 11.13 7.82
N ALA A 54 4.85 11.90 8.89
CA ALA A 54 3.91 12.02 10.01
C ALA A 54 2.65 12.84 9.65
N ARG A 55 2.74 13.72 8.65
CA ARG A 55 1.61 14.54 8.16
C ARG A 55 0.81 13.82 7.06
N LEU A 56 1.34 12.72 6.52
CA LEU A 56 0.73 11.97 5.43
C LEU A 56 -0.51 11.22 5.93
N SER A 57 -1.67 11.58 5.40
CA SER A 57 -2.94 10.94 5.74
C SER A 57 -3.54 10.16 4.57
N THR A 58 -3.23 10.55 3.33
CA THR A 58 -3.84 9.99 2.13
C THR A 58 -2.83 9.84 1.00
N ILE A 59 -2.87 8.70 0.31
CA ILE A 59 -2.23 8.48 -0.99
C ILE A 59 -3.34 8.22 -2.01
N LEU A 60 -3.35 8.98 -3.09
CA LEU A 60 -4.18 8.79 -4.27
C LEU A 60 -3.30 8.37 -5.43
N ILE A 61 -3.63 7.27 -6.09
CA ILE A 61 -2.89 6.74 -7.25
C ILE A 61 -3.84 6.76 -8.45
N ASP A 62 -3.45 7.44 -9.53
CA ASP A 62 -4.18 7.36 -10.80
C ASP A 62 -3.98 5.99 -11.46
N TYR A 63 -5.03 5.41 -12.07
CA TYR A 63 -4.98 4.06 -12.62
C TYR A 63 -3.84 3.88 -13.63
N SER A 64 -3.55 4.89 -14.46
CA SER A 64 -2.48 4.81 -15.46
C SER A 64 -1.09 4.79 -14.85
N SER A 65 -0.96 5.22 -13.60
CA SER A 65 0.29 5.21 -12.84
C SER A 65 0.33 4.06 -11.83
N VAL A 66 -0.69 3.18 -11.79
CA VAL A 66 -0.61 1.96 -10.98
C VAL A 66 0.43 1.03 -11.58
N SER A 67 1.46 0.75 -10.78
CA SER A 67 2.44 -0.29 -11.02
C SER A 67 2.80 -0.97 -9.71
N ILE A 68 3.60 -2.03 -9.81
CA ILE A 68 4.20 -2.68 -8.64
C ILE A 68 5.02 -1.72 -7.81
N GLU A 69 5.93 -0.98 -8.43
CA GLU A 69 6.85 -0.09 -7.75
C GLU A 69 6.08 1.00 -6.97
N VAL A 70 5.02 1.58 -7.55
CA VAL A 70 4.15 2.54 -6.85
C VAL A 70 3.44 1.91 -5.67
N LEU A 71 2.87 0.71 -5.84
CA LEU A 71 2.19 -0.01 -4.77
C LEU A 71 3.16 -0.47 -3.67
N GLN A 72 4.42 -0.76 -4.01
CA GLN A 72 5.48 -1.06 -3.05
C GLN A 72 5.86 0.16 -2.21
N VAL A 73 5.99 1.34 -2.83
CA VAL A 73 6.20 2.59 -2.09
C VAL A 73 5.03 2.84 -1.14
N ALA A 74 3.78 2.70 -1.62
CA ALA A 74 2.60 2.86 -0.78
C ALA A 74 2.57 1.83 0.38
N LEU A 75 3.04 0.61 0.14
CA LEU A 75 3.12 -0.46 1.15
C LEU A 75 4.15 -0.15 2.22
N SER A 76 5.32 0.33 1.80
CA SER A 76 6.32 0.85 2.69
C SER A 76 5.73 1.96 3.55
N LEU A 77 5.14 3.01 2.97
CA LEU A 77 4.58 4.14 3.74
C LEU A 77 3.48 3.72 4.71
N LYS A 78 2.56 2.86 4.28
CA LYS A 78 1.47 2.35 5.14
C LYS A 78 1.99 1.45 6.26
N SER A 79 3.10 0.74 6.07
CA SER A 79 3.70 -0.08 7.13
C SER A 79 4.20 0.75 8.31
N PHE A 80 4.50 2.04 8.10
CA PHE A 80 4.98 2.96 9.14
C PHE A 80 3.86 3.84 9.67
N ASN A 81 2.92 4.19 8.80
CA ASN A 81 1.75 4.98 9.14
C ASN A 81 0.49 4.16 8.79
N PRO A 82 0.05 3.23 9.66
CA PRO A 82 -1.06 2.32 9.38
C PRO A 82 -2.38 3.02 9.05
N LEU A 83 -2.54 4.27 9.54
CA LEU A 83 -3.71 5.11 9.32
C LEU A 83 -3.75 5.78 7.94
N ILE A 84 -2.68 5.68 7.14
CA ILE A 84 -2.70 6.17 5.76
C ILE A 84 -3.80 5.45 5.00
N ARG A 85 -4.65 6.26 4.36
CA ARG A 85 -5.67 5.83 3.44
C ARG A 85 -5.08 5.79 2.04
N ILE A 86 -5.35 4.71 1.31
CA ILE A 86 -4.86 4.54 -0.05
C ILE A 86 -6.07 4.44 -0.96
N PHE A 87 -6.10 5.28 -1.98
CA PHE A 87 -7.12 5.28 -3.02
C PHE A 87 -6.49 5.00 -4.37
N ILE A 88 -7.14 4.15 -5.15
CA ILE A 88 -6.79 3.95 -6.56
C ILE A 88 -7.93 4.53 -7.38
N PHE A 89 -7.61 5.56 -8.16
CA PHE A 89 -8.56 6.17 -9.09
C PHE A 89 -8.72 5.26 -10.30
N ALA A 90 -9.73 4.40 -10.27
CA ALA A 90 -10.02 3.41 -11.28
C ALA A 90 -10.75 4.02 -12.48
N LYS A 91 -10.32 3.63 -13.68
CA LYS A 91 -11.09 3.81 -14.91
C LYS A 91 -11.69 2.47 -15.33
N SER A 92 -12.95 2.51 -15.78
CA SER A 92 -13.63 1.32 -16.31
C SER A 92 -12.78 0.66 -17.40
N GLY A 93 -12.61 -0.66 -17.30
CA GLY A 93 -11.88 -1.47 -18.27
C GLY A 93 -10.36 -1.51 -18.11
N TYR A 94 -9.75 -0.82 -17.13
CA TYR A 94 -8.31 -0.96 -16.87
C TYR A 94 -8.03 -2.19 -15.98
N PRO A 95 -7.37 -3.24 -16.50
CA PRO A 95 -7.12 -4.44 -15.74
C PRO A 95 -5.85 -4.28 -14.88
N LEU A 96 -5.98 -4.45 -13.56
CA LEU A 96 -4.83 -4.72 -12.71
C LEU A 96 -4.38 -6.18 -12.88
N SER A 97 -3.07 -6.38 -12.98
CA SER A 97 -2.44 -7.69 -12.85
C SER A 97 -2.79 -8.34 -11.51
N GLU A 98 -2.64 -9.67 -11.40
CA GLU A 98 -2.86 -10.38 -10.14
C GLU A 98 -1.95 -9.84 -9.02
N LEU A 99 -0.75 -9.43 -9.39
CA LEU A 99 0.27 -8.90 -8.49
C LEU A 99 -0.13 -7.54 -7.90
N GLU A 100 -0.54 -6.60 -8.76
CA GLU A 100 -1.04 -5.28 -8.37
C GLU A 100 -2.31 -5.42 -7.52
N ARG A 101 -3.21 -6.32 -7.92
CA ARG A 101 -4.44 -6.59 -7.16
C ARG A 101 -4.13 -7.13 -5.76
N SER A 102 -3.18 -8.05 -5.64
CA SER A 102 -2.77 -8.58 -4.35
C SER A 102 -2.19 -7.49 -3.46
N LEU A 103 -1.33 -6.62 -4.00
CA LEU A 103 -0.76 -5.51 -3.23
C LEU A 103 -1.84 -4.50 -2.83
N ALA A 104 -2.78 -4.17 -3.71
CA ALA A 104 -3.92 -3.30 -3.39
C ALA A 104 -4.75 -3.84 -2.21
N ILE A 105 -4.98 -5.16 -2.13
CA ILE A 105 -5.68 -5.80 -1.01
C ILE A 105 -4.88 -5.66 0.31
N VAL A 106 -3.58 -5.97 0.28
CA VAL A 106 -2.69 -5.81 1.45
C VAL A 106 -2.67 -4.35 1.91
N LEU A 107 -2.63 -3.41 0.98
CA LEU A 107 -2.72 -1.97 1.24
C LEU A 107 -4.07 -1.56 1.81
N GLY A 108 -5.13 -2.33 1.56
CA GLY A 108 -6.50 -1.90 1.84
C GLY A 108 -6.89 -0.70 1.01
N ALA A 109 -6.47 -0.70 -0.26
CA ALA A 109 -6.76 0.39 -1.18
C ALA A 109 -8.26 0.40 -1.52
N GLU A 110 -8.90 1.56 -1.39
CA GLU A 110 -10.26 1.80 -1.85
C GLU A 110 -10.23 2.23 -3.32
N PHE A 111 -10.99 1.55 -4.19
CA PHE A 111 -11.13 1.94 -5.59
C PHE A 111 -12.21 3.02 -5.75
N ILE A 112 -11.87 4.11 -6.41
CA ILE A 112 -12.77 5.24 -6.66
C ILE A 112 -12.81 5.56 -8.15
N THR A 113 -13.93 6.02 -8.67
CA THR A 113 -14.10 6.29 -10.11
C THR A 113 -14.34 7.78 -10.41
N SER A 114 -14.41 8.62 -9.37
CA SER A 114 -14.68 10.05 -9.50
C SER A 114 -14.13 10.84 -8.30
N PHE A 115 -13.90 12.15 -8.48
CA PHE A 115 -13.53 13.04 -7.37
C PHE A 115 -14.63 13.18 -6.33
N ALA A 116 -15.90 13.10 -6.72
CA ALA A 116 -17.02 13.03 -5.78
C ALA A 116 -16.94 11.76 -4.90
N GLY A 117 -16.58 10.63 -5.50
CA GLY A 117 -16.33 9.38 -4.78
C GLY A 117 -15.15 9.51 -3.80
N LEU A 118 -14.06 10.16 -4.22
CA LEU A 118 -12.92 10.47 -3.34
C LEU A 118 -13.35 11.33 -2.15
N SER A 119 -14.07 12.43 -2.39
CA SER A 119 -14.52 13.34 -1.33
C SER A 119 -15.46 12.65 -0.35
N ALA A 120 -16.43 11.89 -0.86
CA ALA A 120 -17.30 11.08 -0.01
C ALA A 120 -16.51 10.08 0.83
N ALA A 121 -15.51 9.42 0.25
CA ALA A 121 -14.66 8.49 0.99
C ALA A 121 -13.83 9.20 2.07
N LEU A 122 -13.23 10.35 1.76
CA LEU A 122 -12.47 11.17 2.69
C LEU A 122 -13.34 11.64 3.87
N ALA A 123 -14.56 12.10 3.60
CA ALA A 123 -15.52 12.56 4.61
C ALA A 123 -15.97 11.46 5.60
N ARG A 124 -15.89 10.17 5.23
CA ARG A 124 -16.19 9.05 6.15
C ARG A 124 -15.16 8.92 7.29
N GLY A 125 -14.05 9.65 7.24
CA GLY A 125 -12.94 9.49 8.18
C GLY A 125 -12.14 8.20 7.94
N PRO A 126 -11.04 8.01 8.69
CA PRO A 126 -10.20 6.82 8.55
C PRO A 126 -10.97 5.57 8.97
N ARG A 127 -11.08 4.59 8.06
CA ARG A 127 -11.47 3.23 8.43
C ARG A 127 -10.28 2.56 9.10
N LEU A 128 -10.49 1.97 10.27
CA LEU A 128 -9.50 1.12 10.93
C LEU A 128 -9.29 -0.14 10.06
N THR A 129 -8.38 -0.06 9.10
CA THR A 129 -7.92 -1.22 8.35
C THR A 129 -6.78 -1.87 9.12
N SER A 130 -6.77 -3.20 9.19
CA SER A 130 -5.62 -3.93 9.71
C SER A 130 -4.35 -3.52 8.96
N PRO A 131 -3.22 -3.32 9.69
CA PRO A 131 -1.93 -3.04 9.07
C PRO A 131 -1.56 -4.10 8.02
N PRO A 132 -0.73 -3.75 7.03
CA PRO A 132 -0.27 -4.71 6.02
C PRO A 132 0.29 -6.01 6.61
N ALA A 133 1.12 -5.92 7.65
CA ALA A 133 1.70 -7.08 8.31
C ALA A 133 0.64 -8.00 8.94
N ASP A 134 -0.44 -7.44 9.48
CA ASP A 134 -1.52 -8.24 10.10
C ASP A 134 -2.35 -8.96 9.03
N LYS A 135 -2.64 -8.29 7.91
CA LYS A 135 -3.30 -8.93 6.77
C LYS A 135 -2.47 -10.07 6.18
N LEU A 136 -1.16 -9.86 6.06
CA LEU A 136 -0.25 -10.93 5.66
C LEU A 136 -0.23 -12.06 6.69
N TYR A 137 -0.27 -11.75 7.98
CA TYR A 137 -0.22 -12.73 9.06
C TYR A 137 -1.45 -13.65 9.03
N ILE A 138 -2.62 -13.06 8.80
CA ILE A 138 -3.89 -13.80 8.69
C ILE A 138 -3.93 -14.63 7.40
N ALA A 139 -3.42 -14.08 6.28
CA ALA A 139 -3.50 -14.75 4.99
C ALA A 139 -2.49 -15.89 4.80
N ILE A 140 -1.36 -15.87 5.50
CA ILE A 140 -0.35 -16.93 5.39
C ILE A 140 -0.77 -18.11 6.29
N PRO A 141 -0.84 -19.35 5.77
CA PRO A 141 -1.26 -20.50 6.57
C PRO A 141 -0.41 -20.74 7.82
N ASP A 142 -1.07 -21.05 8.94
CA ASP A 142 -0.44 -21.33 10.24
C ASP A 142 0.59 -22.46 10.18
N SER A 143 0.47 -23.37 9.21
CA SER A 143 1.45 -24.45 8.96
C SER A 143 2.88 -23.96 8.76
N TYR A 144 3.05 -22.71 8.30
CA TYR A 144 4.37 -22.09 8.13
C TYR A 144 4.97 -21.56 9.43
N ASN A 145 4.19 -21.51 10.53
CA ASN A 145 4.61 -21.08 11.86
C ASN A 145 5.34 -19.72 11.83
N LEU A 146 4.86 -18.76 11.04
CA LEU A 146 5.42 -17.41 11.00
C LEU A 146 5.03 -16.64 12.25
N THR A 147 5.96 -15.87 12.79
CA THR A 147 5.70 -14.92 13.87
C THR A 147 5.21 -13.59 13.30
N ARG A 148 4.55 -12.77 14.13
CA ARG A 148 4.19 -11.39 13.75
C ARG A 148 5.41 -10.57 13.32
N LYS A 149 6.55 -10.75 13.99
CA LYS A 149 7.81 -10.07 13.65
C LYS A 149 8.37 -10.49 12.29
N GLU A 150 8.29 -11.78 11.96
CA GLU A 150 8.67 -12.28 10.63
C GLU A 150 7.72 -11.76 9.56
N THR A 151 6.43 -11.62 9.87
CA THR A 151 5.44 -11.10 8.92
C THR A 151 5.60 -9.59 8.71
N PHE A 152 5.97 -8.85 9.75
CA PHE A 152 6.37 -7.45 9.61
C PHE A 152 7.64 -7.29 8.76
N LEU A 153 8.62 -8.20 8.90
CA LEU A 153 9.74 -8.25 7.97
C LEU A 153 9.27 -8.50 6.53
N ILE A 154 8.36 -9.46 6.32
CA ILE A 154 7.81 -9.74 4.98
C ILE A 154 7.13 -8.47 4.40
N SER A 155 6.33 -7.74 5.17
CA SER A 155 5.68 -6.52 4.67
C SER A 155 6.68 -5.45 4.23
N LEU A 156 7.76 -5.26 4.99
CA LEU A 156 8.84 -4.32 4.64
C LEU A 156 9.60 -4.76 3.39
N LEU A 157 9.90 -6.06 3.26
CA LEU A 157 10.56 -6.62 2.08
C LEU A 157 9.66 -6.51 0.83
N MET A 158 8.36 -6.77 0.97
CA MET A 158 7.38 -6.60 -0.09
C MET A 158 7.26 -5.14 -0.50
N GLY A 159 7.41 -4.19 0.43
CA GLY A 159 7.45 -2.75 0.15
C GLY A 159 8.73 -2.27 -0.54
N GLY A 160 9.66 -3.17 -0.89
CA GLY A 160 10.91 -2.84 -1.58
C GLY A 160 11.97 -2.20 -0.67
N MET A 161 11.80 -2.28 0.65
CA MET A 161 12.71 -1.60 1.58
C MET A 161 14.11 -2.24 1.59
N PRO A 162 15.20 -1.44 1.41
CA PRO A 162 16.56 -1.94 1.56
C PRO A 162 16.81 -2.51 2.96
N LEU A 163 17.60 -3.60 3.07
CA LEU A 163 17.80 -4.30 4.34
C LEU A 163 18.43 -3.41 5.44
N CYS A 164 19.22 -2.41 5.07
CA CYS A 164 19.75 -1.42 6.01
C CYS A 164 18.63 -0.58 6.64
N HIS A 165 17.64 -0.15 5.86
CA HIS A 165 16.49 0.58 6.37
C HIS A 165 15.57 -0.34 7.17
N VAL A 166 15.36 -1.59 6.73
CA VAL A 166 14.63 -2.60 7.53
C VAL A 166 15.25 -2.76 8.92
N ALA A 167 16.58 -2.75 9.02
CA ALA A 167 17.29 -2.85 10.30
C ALA A 167 16.95 -1.68 11.22
N SER A 168 17.01 -0.45 10.72
CA SER A 168 16.61 0.75 11.46
C SER A 168 15.13 0.69 11.88
N THR A 169 14.23 0.32 10.97
CA THR A 169 12.78 0.24 11.21
C THR A 169 12.41 -0.78 12.27
N MET A 170 13.01 -1.97 12.20
CA MET A 170 12.74 -3.04 13.16
C MET A 170 13.55 -2.87 14.46
N GLN A 171 14.40 -1.84 14.56
CA GLN A 171 15.36 -1.63 15.65
C GLN A 171 16.25 -2.86 15.88
N LEU A 172 16.81 -3.39 14.78
CA LEU A 172 17.68 -4.56 14.77
C LEU A 172 19.04 -4.22 14.16
N THR A 173 20.03 -5.05 14.48
CA THR A 173 21.27 -5.04 13.71
C THR A 173 21.03 -5.65 12.34
N ILE A 174 21.79 -5.21 11.33
CA ILE A 174 21.70 -5.77 9.98
C ILE A 174 21.91 -7.30 9.96
N LYS A 175 22.80 -7.82 10.83
CA LYS A 175 23.02 -9.27 11.00
C LYS A 175 21.74 -10.00 11.44
N ARG A 176 20.98 -9.40 12.37
CA ARG A 176 19.68 -9.97 12.80
C ARG A 176 18.64 -9.93 11.68
N VAL A 177 18.63 -8.89 10.85
CA VAL A 177 17.74 -8.83 9.67
C VAL A 177 18.06 -9.98 8.70
N TYR A 178 19.33 -10.22 8.39
CA TYR A 178 19.74 -11.36 7.56
C TYR A 178 19.32 -12.70 8.17
N TYR A 179 19.45 -12.87 9.49
CA TYR A 179 19.00 -14.05 10.21
C TYR A 179 17.48 -14.27 10.06
N TYR A 180 16.66 -13.25 10.34
CA TYR A 180 15.20 -13.37 10.20
C TYR A 180 14.79 -13.61 8.75
N ARG A 181 15.44 -12.93 7.78
CA ARG A 181 15.20 -13.15 6.35
C ARG A 181 15.48 -14.61 5.98
N SER A 182 16.64 -15.14 6.35
CA SER A 182 16.99 -16.54 6.09
C SER A 182 15.96 -17.50 6.70
N ARG A 183 15.55 -17.25 7.95
CA ARG A 183 14.52 -18.05 8.64
C ARG A 183 13.17 -18.02 7.91
N VAL A 184 12.72 -16.85 7.45
CA VAL A 184 11.48 -16.69 6.66
C VAL A 184 11.56 -17.46 5.35
N LEU A 185 12.66 -17.31 4.61
CA LEU A 185 12.88 -18.01 3.34
C LEU A 185 12.84 -19.53 3.53
N SER A 186 13.49 -20.04 4.58
CA SER A 186 13.47 -21.46 4.94
C SER A 186 12.07 -21.95 5.32
N LYS A 187 11.33 -21.23 6.17
CA LYS A 187 9.96 -21.58 6.56
C LYS A 187 9.04 -21.67 5.34
N LEU A 188 9.15 -20.69 4.44
CA LEU A 188 8.33 -20.63 3.24
C LEU A 188 8.89 -21.47 2.08
N ALA A 189 9.99 -22.21 2.26
CA ALA A 189 10.64 -23.01 1.22
C ALA A 189 10.85 -22.24 -0.09
N VAL A 190 11.44 -21.04 0.00
CA VAL A 190 11.77 -20.15 -1.13
C VAL A 190 13.22 -19.71 -1.05
N LYS A 191 13.84 -19.37 -2.18
CA LYS A 191 15.29 -19.13 -2.27
C LYS A 191 15.68 -17.67 -2.17
N ASN A 192 14.79 -16.76 -2.55
CA ASN A 192 15.08 -15.34 -2.69
C ASN A 192 13.84 -14.48 -2.45
N ASN A 193 14.02 -13.15 -2.44
CA ASN A 193 12.92 -12.22 -2.16
C ASN A 193 11.86 -12.22 -3.26
N VAL A 194 12.23 -12.50 -4.51
CA VAL A 194 11.28 -12.55 -5.63
C VAL A 194 10.32 -13.74 -5.45
N GLU A 195 10.85 -14.92 -5.17
CA GLU A 195 10.05 -16.11 -4.84
C GLU A 195 9.20 -15.91 -3.59
N LEU A 196 9.75 -15.24 -2.56
CA LEU A 196 9.00 -14.89 -1.36
C LEU A 196 7.78 -14.03 -1.67
N MET A 197 7.95 -12.95 -2.46
CA MET A 197 6.86 -12.07 -2.85
C MET A 197 5.76 -12.85 -3.57
N ASN A 198 6.11 -13.57 -4.64
CA ASN A 198 5.16 -14.34 -5.44
C ASN A 198 4.40 -15.36 -4.60
N LYS A 199 5.09 -16.06 -3.68
CA LYS A 199 4.46 -17.07 -2.82
C LYS A 199 3.48 -16.46 -1.82
N VAL A 200 3.88 -15.38 -1.15
CA VAL A 200 3.01 -14.67 -0.19
C VAL A 200 1.81 -14.05 -0.90
N GLN A 201 1.98 -13.46 -2.07
CA GLN A 201 0.89 -12.89 -2.86
C GLN A 201 -0.11 -13.96 -3.31
N GLY A 202 0.37 -15.14 -3.72
CA GLY A 202 -0.51 -16.27 -4.01
C GLY A 202 -1.35 -16.69 -2.81
N MET A 203 -0.81 -16.62 -1.59
CA MET A 203 -1.56 -16.92 -0.35
C MET A 203 -2.60 -15.84 -0.04
N VAL A 204 -2.22 -14.56 -0.13
CA VAL A 204 -3.12 -13.40 0.04
C VAL A 204 -4.29 -13.48 -0.93
N LEU A 205 -4.03 -13.68 -2.21
CA LEU A 205 -5.08 -13.77 -3.23
C LEU A 205 -6.04 -14.92 -2.95
N ARG A 206 -5.53 -16.10 -2.56
CA ARG A 206 -6.38 -17.25 -2.25
C ARG A 206 -7.26 -16.99 -1.04
N HIS A 207 -6.68 -16.46 0.03
CA HIS A 207 -7.38 -16.15 1.27
C HIS A 207 -8.51 -15.14 1.03
N TYR A 208 -8.20 -13.98 0.45
CA TYR A 208 -9.20 -12.93 0.24
C TYR A 208 -10.18 -13.23 -0.91
N ARG A 209 -9.85 -14.11 -1.88
CA ARG A 209 -10.84 -14.63 -2.84
C ARG A 209 -11.86 -15.55 -2.17
N GLN A 210 -11.48 -16.33 -1.16
CA GLN A 210 -12.42 -17.18 -0.42
C GLN A 210 -13.35 -16.32 0.46
N GLU A 211 -12.83 -15.26 1.09
CA GLU A 211 -13.64 -14.32 1.87
C GLU A 211 -14.61 -13.50 1.00
N THR A 212 -14.14 -12.97 -0.13
CA THR A 212 -14.97 -12.17 -1.06
C THR A 212 -15.82 -13.00 -2.01
N GLY A 213 -15.53 -14.29 -2.18
CA GLY A 213 -16.34 -15.23 -2.94
C GLY A 213 -17.76 -15.40 -2.38
N HIS A 214 -17.96 -15.11 -1.10
CA HIS A 214 -19.29 -15.05 -0.48
C HIS A 214 -20.04 -13.72 -0.73
N GLU A 215 -19.34 -12.62 -1.04
CA GLU A 215 -19.95 -11.31 -1.33
C GLU A 215 -20.13 -11.05 -2.84
N ILE A 216 -19.33 -11.67 -3.72
CA ILE A 216 -19.45 -11.46 -5.17
C ILE A 216 -20.67 -12.21 -5.76
N VAL A 217 -21.14 -13.27 -5.10
CA VAL A 217 -22.38 -13.96 -5.51
C VAL A 217 -23.63 -13.15 -5.17
N SER A 218 -23.57 -12.19 -4.23
CA SER A 218 -24.71 -11.34 -3.87
C SER A 218 -24.78 -10.01 -4.64
N LEU A 219 -23.81 -9.74 -5.53
CA LEU A 219 -23.75 -8.53 -6.37
C LEU A 219 -23.78 -8.83 -7.88
N ARG A 220 -24.20 -10.05 -8.26
CA ARG A 220 -24.62 -10.37 -9.63
C ARG A 220 -26.13 -10.36 -9.75
#